data_AF-A0A957GN69-F1
#
_entry.id   AF-A0A957GN69-F1
#
_cell.length_a   1.000
_cell.length_b   1.000
_cell.length_c   1.000
_cell.angle_alpha   90.00
_cell.angle_beta   90.00
_cell.angle_gamma   90.00
#
_symmetry.space_group_name_H-M   'P 1'
#
loop_
_entity.id
_entity.type
_entity.pdbx_description
1 polymer ?
#
loop_
_entity_poly.entity_id
_entity_poly.type
_entity_poly.pdbx_seq_one_letter_code
_entity_poly.pdbx_strand_id
1 'polypeptide(L)'
;MDQTTTSPSNRVPKWILAIFPLAILLGLIALFIAVNPLSYFTGTFPPLEELTIQRVTFPENGSIQLNVINGGPDPVTIAQVLVDDAYWQFDITPGTTLERLQQATIDLNYPWVNGEPLPIVLITSTGVTFGTEVEVAVQSPQTSSATFVNYGLLGIYVGVIPVALGMLWYPFMRRVDQKWVNAFLALTIGLLVFLFIDTILEAVEISAALPGIYQGIPLVIFGTLLSLGILLAVSQRRGSTPTAVATFIALGIGLHNFGEGLAIGAAFATGAAALGSFLVIGFTLHNITEGVGIVAPLTKEKPRFITFVLLSLLAGTPAMLGTWIGGFAFNPFLAVLFLSLGAGAILQVIWEVGKLLVKDAQRRQETAVSWLNFAAITAGILVMYLTAFLVKF
;
A
#
# COMPACT_ATOMS: atom_id res chain seq x y z
N MET A 1 18.48 -58.40 42.63
CA MET A 1 19.43 -57.64 41.80
C MET A 1 19.08 -57.96 40.36
N ASP A 2 18.29 -57.10 39.72
CA ASP A 2 18.11 -57.13 38.26
C ASP A 2 18.20 -55.68 37.78
N GLN A 3 19.40 -55.30 37.37
CA GLN A 3 19.65 -54.03 36.70
C GLN A 3 19.37 -54.24 35.22
N THR A 4 18.18 -53.84 34.78
CA THR A 4 17.89 -53.63 33.36
C THR A 4 18.79 -52.50 32.84
N THR A 5 19.82 -52.88 32.10
CA THR A 5 20.72 -51.97 31.40
C THR A 5 19.95 -51.30 30.25
N THR A 6 19.48 -50.08 30.47
CA THR A 6 18.98 -49.23 29.38
C THR A 6 20.17 -48.83 28.51
N SER A 7 20.31 -49.42 27.31
CA SER A 7 21.29 -48.95 26.33
C SER A 7 21.06 -47.46 26.04
N PRO A 8 22.12 -46.62 26.02
CA PRO A 8 21.97 -45.24 25.58
C PRO A 8 21.66 -45.29 24.08
N SER A 9 20.43 -44.97 23.70
CA SER A 9 20.12 -44.74 22.29
C SER A 9 21.04 -43.62 21.81
N ASN A 10 21.96 -43.92 20.89
CA ASN A 10 22.79 -42.93 20.20
C ASN A 10 21.87 -42.00 19.43
N ARG A 11 21.34 -40.97 20.11
CA ARG A 11 20.51 -39.95 19.48
C ARG A 11 21.44 -39.08 18.67
N VAL A 12 21.31 -39.17 17.36
CA VAL A 12 21.99 -38.26 16.42
C VAL A 12 21.83 -36.83 16.92
N PRO A 13 22.93 -36.07 17.11
CA PRO A 13 22.87 -34.69 17.55
C PRO A 13 21.90 -33.87 16.70
N LYS A 14 21.02 -33.07 17.33
CA LYS A 14 19.97 -32.31 16.64
C LYS A 14 20.50 -31.39 15.53
N TRP A 15 21.74 -30.92 15.63
CA TRP A 15 22.38 -30.12 14.60
C TRP A 15 22.74 -30.93 13.35
N ILE A 16 23.10 -32.22 13.49
CA ILE A 16 23.32 -33.11 12.34
C ILE A 16 22.00 -33.33 11.61
N LEU A 17 20.90 -33.51 12.34
CA LEU A 17 19.56 -33.64 11.75
C LEU A 17 19.11 -32.35 11.02
N ALA A 18 19.59 -31.18 11.42
CA ALA A 18 19.32 -29.91 10.75
C ALA A 18 20.23 -29.66 9.53
N ILE A 19 21.50 -30.06 9.61
CA ILE A 19 22.48 -29.87 8.52
C ILE A 19 22.34 -30.93 7.44
N PHE A 20 21.95 -32.16 7.79
CA PHE A 20 21.88 -33.28 6.85
C PHE A 20 20.96 -33.03 5.64
N PRO A 21 19.73 -32.49 5.79
CA PRO A 21 18.89 -32.11 4.65
C PRO A 21 19.52 -31.01 3.78
N LEU A 22 20.20 -30.03 4.40
CA LEU A 22 20.89 -28.96 3.67
C LEU A 22 22.10 -29.49 2.89
N ALA A 23 22.85 -30.42 3.47
CA ALA A 23 23.97 -31.09 2.81
C ALA A 23 23.50 -31.96 1.64
N ILE A 24 22.38 -32.68 1.79
CA ILE A 24 21.75 -33.42 0.70
C ILE A 24 21.30 -32.45 -0.40
N LEU A 25 20.63 -31.35 -0.05
CA LEU A 25 20.20 -30.33 -1.01
C LEU A 25 21.39 -29.77 -1.80
N LEU A 26 22.47 -29.40 -1.12
CA LEU A 26 23.70 -28.94 -1.76
C LEU A 26 24.31 -30.02 -2.68
N GLY A 27 24.33 -31.28 -2.24
CA GLY A 27 24.77 -32.41 -3.05
C GLY A 27 23.91 -32.63 -4.30
N LEU A 28 22.59 -32.50 -4.17
CA LEU A 28 21.64 -32.59 -5.29
C LEU A 28 21.78 -31.41 -6.25
N ILE A 29 21.99 -30.20 -5.76
CA ILE A 29 22.25 -29.02 -6.60
C ILE A 29 23.57 -29.20 -7.35
N ALA A 30 24.64 -29.64 -6.68
CA ALA A 30 25.92 -29.90 -7.31
C ALA A 30 25.81 -31.00 -8.39
N LEU A 31 25.08 -32.08 -8.09
CA LEU A 31 24.80 -33.14 -9.05
C LEU A 31 23.99 -32.63 -10.24
N PHE A 32 22.97 -31.80 -10.00
CA PHE A 32 22.15 -31.21 -11.05
C PHE A 32 22.97 -30.32 -11.99
N ILE A 33 23.84 -29.47 -11.44
CA ILE A 33 24.76 -28.62 -12.22
C ILE A 33 25.75 -29.50 -13.01
N ALA A 34 26.30 -30.55 -12.40
CA ALA A 34 27.28 -31.43 -13.03
C ALA A 34 26.69 -32.30 -14.16
N VAL A 35 25.49 -32.84 -13.95
CA VAL A 35 24.79 -33.67 -14.95
C VAL A 35 24.16 -32.79 -16.04
N ASN A 36 23.88 -31.52 -15.74
CA ASN A 36 23.19 -30.56 -16.61
C ASN A 36 22.03 -31.22 -17.39
N PRO A 37 21.02 -31.78 -16.70
CA PRO A 37 19.91 -32.46 -17.34
C PRO A 37 19.09 -31.50 -18.24
N LEU A 38 19.26 -30.19 -18.06
CA LEU A 38 18.63 -29.15 -18.87
C LEU A 38 19.24 -29.01 -20.27
N SER A 39 20.43 -29.56 -20.52
CA SER A 39 21.07 -29.56 -21.85
C SER A 39 20.21 -30.24 -22.93
N TYR A 40 19.33 -31.17 -22.55
CA TYR A 40 18.36 -31.80 -23.44
C TYR A 40 17.21 -30.87 -23.88
N PHE A 41 16.98 -29.78 -23.16
CA PHE A 41 15.97 -28.76 -23.48
C PHE A 41 16.61 -27.55 -24.20
N THR A 42 17.64 -27.78 -25.01
CA THR A 42 18.26 -26.73 -25.82
C THR A 42 17.46 -26.52 -27.10
N GLY A 43 16.87 -25.33 -27.22
CA GLY A 43 16.22 -24.83 -28.42
C GLY A 43 16.48 -23.33 -28.53
N THR A 44 16.39 -22.77 -29.74
CA THR A 44 16.34 -21.31 -29.92
C THR A 44 14.98 -20.82 -29.47
N PHE A 45 14.85 -20.57 -28.17
CA PHE A 45 13.70 -19.85 -27.64
C PHE A 45 13.84 -18.37 -27.99
N PRO A 46 12.74 -17.68 -28.33
CA PRO A 46 12.77 -16.23 -28.40
C PRO A 46 13.24 -15.66 -27.05
N PRO A 47 13.98 -14.54 -27.05
CA PRO A 47 14.40 -13.91 -25.81
C PRO A 47 13.18 -13.55 -24.97
N LEU A 48 13.27 -13.78 -23.66
CA LEU A 48 12.24 -13.43 -22.70
C LEU A 48 12.42 -11.95 -22.35
N GLU A 49 11.94 -11.08 -23.23
CA GLU A 49 11.96 -9.64 -23.05
C GLU A 49 10.82 -9.22 -22.13
N GLU A 50 11.13 -8.47 -21.07
CA GLU A 50 10.14 -7.88 -20.18
C GLU A 50 10.58 -6.46 -19.83
N LEU A 51 10.04 -5.48 -20.55
CA LEU A 51 10.32 -4.08 -20.33
C LEU A 51 9.12 -3.43 -19.64
N THR A 52 9.38 -2.71 -18.55
CA THR A 52 8.33 -2.00 -17.82
C THR A 52 8.62 -0.51 -17.79
N ILE A 53 7.65 0.30 -18.21
CA ILE A 53 7.68 1.74 -18.07
C ILE A 53 7.23 2.09 -16.65
N GLN A 54 8.16 2.55 -15.82
CA GLN A 54 7.92 2.81 -14.40
C GLN A 54 7.25 4.16 -14.16
N ARG A 55 7.58 5.17 -14.98
CA ARG A 55 7.08 6.53 -14.84
C ARG A 55 7.23 7.31 -16.13
N VAL A 56 6.20 8.09 -16.46
CA VAL A 56 6.23 9.12 -17.51
C VAL A 56 6.14 10.49 -16.85
N THR A 57 6.99 11.43 -17.26
CA THR A 57 6.99 12.81 -16.77
C THR A 57 7.08 13.79 -17.92
N PHE A 58 6.56 15.00 -17.71
CA PHE A 58 6.55 16.11 -18.66
C PHE A 58 7.27 17.30 -17.99
N PRO A 59 8.61 17.34 -17.99
CA PRO A 59 9.37 18.35 -17.25
C PRO A 59 9.07 19.77 -17.74
N GLU A 60 8.97 19.92 -19.05
CA GLU A 60 8.73 21.19 -19.73
C GLU A 60 7.86 20.98 -20.97
N ASN A 61 7.32 22.07 -21.50
CA ASN A 61 6.52 22.03 -22.71
C ASN A 61 7.37 21.48 -23.87
N GLY A 62 6.86 20.45 -24.53
CA GLY A 62 7.57 19.82 -25.66
C GLY A 62 8.57 18.73 -25.27
N SER A 63 8.68 18.39 -23.98
CA SER A 63 9.56 17.30 -23.52
C SER A 63 8.78 16.24 -22.76
N ILE A 64 9.04 14.98 -23.06
CA ILE A 64 8.53 13.80 -22.35
C ILE A 64 9.73 12.96 -21.92
N GLN A 65 9.71 12.52 -20.67
CA GLN A 65 10.74 11.64 -20.13
C GLN A 65 10.10 10.36 -19.59
N LEU A 66 10.62 9.20 -20.01
CA LEU A 66 10.20 7.89 -19.53
C LEU A 66 11.31 7.22 -18.74
N ASN A 67 10.97 6.65 -17.59
CA ASN A 67 11.86 5.77 -16.84
C ASN A 67 11.46 4.33 -17.09
N VAL A 68 12.39 3.51 -17.57
CA VAL A 68 12.17 2.12 -17.95
C VAL A 68 13.10 1.18 -17.20
N ILE A 69 12.67 -0.06 -16.98
CA ILE A 69 13.48 -1.12 -16.39
C ILE A 69 13.30 -2.42 -17.18
N ASN A 70 14.40 -3.17 -17.36
CA ASN A 70 14.34 -4.55 -17.83
C ASN A 70 14.05 -5.50 -16.64
N GLY A 71 12.83 -6.01 -16.55
CA GLY A 71 12.42 -7.03 -15.58
C GLY A 71 12.80 -8.46 -15.97
N GLY A 72 13.12 -8.67 -17.25
CA GLY A 72 13.34 -9.98 -17.85
C GLY A 72 14.71 -10.58 -17.53
N PRO A 73 14.89 -11.89 -17.78
CA PRO A 73 16.18 -12.54 -17.62
C PRO A 73 17.19 -12.17 -18.71
N ASP A 74 16.71 -11.83 -19.92
CA ASP A 74 17.53 -11.58 -21.10
C ASP A 74 17.72 -10.07 -21.35
N PRO A 75 18.83 -9.63 -21.97
CA PRO A 75 19.02 -8.24 -22.34
C PRO A 75 17.99 -7.76 -23.37
N VAL A 76 17.46 -6.56 -23.19
CA VAL A 76 16.46 -5.96 -24.08
C VAL A 76 17.06 -4.75 -24.79
N THR A 77 16.96 -4.69 -26.12
CA THR A 77 17.40 -3.51 -26.89
C THR A 77 16.19 -2.76 -27.43
N ILE A 78 16.01 -1.52 -26.99
CA ILE A 78 14.97 -0.61 -27.47
C ILE A 78 15.40 -0.02 -28.80
N ALA A 79 14.60 -0.23 -29.85
CA ALA A 79 14.92 0.15 -31.22
C ALA A 79 14.12 1.36 -31.69
N GLN A 80 12.85 1.47 -31.30
CA GLN A 80 11.95 2.56 -31.72
C GLN A 80 11.00 2.97 -30.60
N VAL A 81 10.52 4.21 -30.67
CA VAL A 81 9.46 4.74 -29.82
C VAL A 81 8.36 5.32 -30.70
N LEU A 82 7.11 4.98 -30.39
CA LEU A 82 5.93 5.62 -30.96
C LEU A 82 5.30 6.50 -29.89
N VAL A 83 4.89 7.70 -30.31
CA VAL A 83 4.08 8.61 -29.52
C VAL A 83 2.89 8.98 -30.38
N ASP A 84 1.68 8.68 -29.91
CA ASP A 84 0.43 8.87 -30.67
C ASP A 84 0.50 8.23 -32.07
N ASP A 85 0.83 6.95 -32.12
CA ASP A 85 1.01 6.13 -33.34
C ASP A 85 2.05 6.63 -34.35
N ALA A 86 2.83 7.68 -34.01
CA ALA A 86 3.89 8.21 -34.86
C ALA A 86 5.28 7.82 -34.33
N TYR A 87 6.15 7.36 -35.22
CA TYR A 87 7.56 7.12 -34.88
C TYR A 87 8.25 8.42 -34.52
N TRP A 88 8.94 8.43 -33.38
CA TRP A 88 9.64 9.61 -32.89
C TRP A 88 11.11 9.32 -32.59
N GLN A 89 11.96 10.35 -32.72
CA GLN A 89 13.35 10.26 -32.28
C GLN A 89 13.42 10.33 -30.76
N PHE A 90 14.34 9.55 -30.19
CA PHE A 90 14.52 9.47 -28.76
C PHE A 90 16.01 9.40 -28.42
N ASP A 91 16.35 9.96 -27.27
CA ASP A 91 17.64 9.77 -26.62
C ASP A 91 17.45 8.84 -25.43
N ILE A 92 18.41 7.96 -25.16
CA ILE A 92 18.33 7.04 -24.03
C ILE A 92 19.66 6.96 -23.29
N THR A 93 19.59 7.08 -21.96
CA THR A 93 20.75 7.01 -21.05
C THR A 93 20.53 5.87 -20.06
N PRO A 94 21.51 4.97 -19.83
CA PRO A 94 22.90 4.99 -20.32
C PRO A 94 23.11 4.41 -21.73
N GLY A 95 22.10 3.77 -22.32
CA GLY A 95 22.17 3.19 -23.67
C GLY A 95 20.89 2.45 -24.04
N THR A 96 20.78 2.04 -25.31
CA THR A 96 19.60 1.37 -25.87
C THR A 96 19.42 -0.07 -25.44
N THR A 97 20.50 -0.73 -25.02
CA THR A 97 20.49 -2.12 -24.54
C THR A 97 20.53 -2.14 -23.02
N LEU A 98 19.52 -2.75 -22.42
CA LEU A 98 19.33 -2.86 -20.98
C LEU A 98 19.58 -4.29 -20.53
N GLU A 99 20.59 -4.47 -19.71
CA GLU A 99 20.83 -5.70 -18.97
C GLU A 99 19.70 -5.95 -17.95
N ARG A 100 19.62 -7.17 -17.44
CA ARG A 100 18.64 -7.53 -16.41
C ARG A 100 18.71 -6.57 -15.21
N LEU A 101 17.56 -6.00 -14.83
CA LEU A 101 17.38 -4.99 -13.77
C LEU A 101 18.06 -3.65 -14.02
N GLN A 102 18.62 -3.43 -15.20
CA GLN A 102 19.12 -2.13 -15.58
C GLN A 102 17.95 -1.18 -15.87
N GLN A 103 18.09 0.04 -15.36
CA GLN A 103 17.17 1.14 -15.64
C GLN A 103 17.77 2.07 -16.70
N ALA A 104 16.90 2.69 -17.47
CA ALA A 104 17.26 3.78 -18.36
C ALA A 104 16.20 4.86 -18.38
N THR A 105 16.64 6.05 -18.77
CA THR A 105 15.78 7.21 -19.00
C THR A 105 15.76 7.50 -20.48
N ILE A 106 14.54 7.57 -21.04
CA ILE A 106 14.28 7.91 -22.44
C ILE A 106 13.75 9.34 -22.48
N ASP A 107 14.41 10.20 -23.24
CA ASP A 107 14.02 11.58 -23.45
C ASP A 107 13.46 11.75 -24.87
N LEU A 108 12.28 12.35 -24.97
CA LEU A 108 11.56 12.59 -26.22
C LEU A 108 11.26 14.10 -26.34
N ASN A 109 11.70 14.71 -27.43
CA ASN A 109 11.33 16.08 -27.76
C ASN A 109 10.02 16.08 -28.57
N TYR A 110 8.89 15.91 -27.90
CA TYR A 110 7.56 15.80 -28.51
C TYR A 110 6.63 16.94 -28.03
N PRO A 111 6.02 17.72 -28.95
CA PRO A 111 5.15 18.86 -28.63
C PRO A 111 3.76 18.43 -28.15
N TRP A 112 3.71 17.83 -26.95
CA TRP A 112 2.45 17.39 -26.32
C TRP A 112 1.52 18.57 -26.02
N VAL A 113 0.21 18.30 -26.04
CA VAL A 113 -0.85 19.28 -25.75
C VAL A 113 -1.41 19.03 -24.35
N ASN A 114 -1.58 20.10 -23.58
CA ASN A 114 -2.12 19.99 -22.23
C ASN A 114 -3.56 19.46 -22.25
N GLY A 115 -3.82 18.39 -21.48
CA GLY A 115 -5.14 17.80 -21.35
C GLY A 115 -5.44 16.66 -22.34
N GLU A 116 -4.55 16.38 -23.29
CA GLU A 116 -4.77 15.31 -24.28
C GLU A 116 -4.20 13.97 -23.79
N PRO A 117 -4.88 12.84 -24.07
CA PRO A 117 -4.34 11.52 -23.82
C PRO A 117 -3.15 11.26 -24.75
N LEU A 118 -2.15 10.54 -24.25
CA LEU A 118 -0.92 10.28 -24.99
C LEU A 118 -0.49 8.81 -24.83
N PRO A 119 -0.79 7.94 -25.80
CA PRO A 119 -0.26 6.59 -25.84
C PRO A 119 1.21 6.62 -26.29
N ILE A 120 2.06 5.88 -25.57
CA ILE A 120 3.48 5.73 -25.86
C ILE A 120 3.82 4.25 -25.94
N VAL A 121 4.47 3.84 -27.03
CA VAL A 121 4.85 2.44 -27.26
C VAL A 121 6.35 2.33 -27.54
N LEU A 122 7.02 1.48 -26.78
CA LEU A 122 8.42 1.10 -27.00
C LEU A 122 8.46 -0.17 -27.83
N ILE A 123 9.29 -0.19 -28.88
CA ILE A 123 9.50 -1.35 -29.74
C ILE A 123 10.94 -1.83 -29.61
N THR A 124 11.12 -3.11 -29.33
CA THR A 124 12.44 -3.73 -29.20
C THR A 124 13.02 -4.13 -30.55
N SER A 125 14.32 -4.46 -30.60
CA SER A 125 14.99 -4.94 -31.82
C SER A 125 14.42 -6.26 -32.37
N THR A 126 13.69 -7.01 -31.55
CA THR A 126 12.99 -8.24 -31.96
C THR A 126 11.55 -7.99 -32.40
N GLY A 127 11.07 -6.74 -32.29
CA GLY A 127 9.71 -6.33 -32.67
C GLY A 127 8.65 -6.51 -31.59
N VAL A 128 9.04 -6.87 -30.36
CA VAL A 128 8.12 -6.91 -29.22
C VAL A 128 7.79 -5.48 -28.79
N THR A 129 6.54 -5.25 -28.38
CA THR A 129 6.05 -3.91 -28.03
C THR A 129 5.66 -3.84 -26.56
N PHE A 130 6.00 -2.71 -25.92
CA PHE A 130 5.67 -2.41 -24.53
C PHE A 130 5.10 -1.00 -24.46
N GLY A 131 3.81 -0.90 -24.15
CA GLY A 131 3.07 0.36 -24.18
C GLY A 131 2.66 0.87 -22.80
N THR A 132 2.45 2.17 -22.71
CA THR A 132 1.77 2.85 -21.60
C THR A 132 0.88 3.95 -22.16
N GLU A 133 -0.17 4.31 -21.44
CA GLU A 133 -1.08 5.38 -21.81
C GLU A 133 -1.08 6.44 -20.72
N VAL A 134 -0.80 7.68 -21.08
CA VAL A 134 -1.01 8.83 -20.20
C VAL A 134 -2.41 9.36 -20.49
N GLU A 135 -3.35 9.20 -19.56
CA GLU A 135 -4.75 9.63 -19.78
C GLU A 135 -4.87 11.15 -20.03
N VAL A 136 -4.05 11.96 -19.35
CA VAL A 136 -4.09 13.42 -19.45
C VAL A 136 -2.66 13.96 -19.37
N ALA A 137 -2.11 14.42 -20.50
CA ALA A 137 -0.79 15.04 -20.52
C ALA A 137 -0.82 16.40 -19.79
N VAL A 138 -0.08 16.50 -18.69
CA VAL A 138 0.12 17.76 -17.96
C VAL A 138 1.58 17.92 -17.59
N GLN A 139 2.01 19.18 -17.44
CA GLN A 139 3.35 19.46 -16.96
C GLN A 139 3.54 18.86 -15.56
N SER A 140 4.57 18.04 -15.39
CA SER A 140 4.86 17.41 -14.11
C SER A 140 5.21 18.46 -13.05
N PRO A 141 4.83 18.24 -11.78
CA PRO A 141 5.09 19.20 -10.72
C PRO A 141 6.59 19.48 -10.56
N GLN A 142 6.98 20.73 -10.78
CA GLN A 142 8.34 21.17 -10.52
C GLN A 142 8.61 21.22 -9.00
N THR A 143 9.82 20.85 -8.60
CA THR A 143 10.29 20.85 -7.21
C THR A 143 10.55 22.27 -6.72
N SER A 144 9.47 23.05 -6.55
CA SER A 144 9.51 24.39 -5.98
C SER A 144 9.05 24.40 -4.52
N SER A 145 9.45 25.42 -3.76
CA SER A 145 8.97 25.63 -2.39
C SER A 145 7.45 25.79 -2.32
N ALA A 146 6.85 26.46 -3.32
CA ALA A 146 5.40 26.64 -3.41
C ALA A 146 4.69 25.29 -3.64
N THR A 147 5.18 24.46 -4.58
CA THR A 147 4.63 23.13 -4.83
C THR A 147 4.75 22.25 -3.59
N PHE A 148 5.91 22.26 -2.93
CA PHE A 148 6.13 21.50 -1.69
C PHE A 148 5.14 21.89 -0.59
N VAL A 149 4.93 23.20 -0.37
CA VAL A 149 3.95 23.69 0.61
C VAL A 149 2.53 23.28 0.23
N ASN A 150 2.13 23.40 -1.04
CA ASN A 150 0.77 23.07 -1.49
C ASN A 150 0.44 21.58 -1.27
N TYR A 151 1.34 20.67 -1.65
CA TYR A 151 1.17 19.23 -1.39
C TYR A 151 1.17 18.91 0.11
N GLY A 152 1.95 19.65 0.90
CA GLY A 152 1.98 19.50 2.35
C GLY A 152 0.66 19.94 2.99
N LEU A 153 0.15 21.09 2.59
CA LEU A 153 -1.17 21.58 3.02
C LEU A 153 -2.27 20.60 2.63
N LEU A 154 -2.22 20.06 1.41
CA LEU A 154 -3.19 19.07 0.94
C LEU A 154 -3.23 17.84 1.87
N GLY A 155 -2.07 17.29 2.23
CA GLY A 155 -2.02 16.15 3.15
C GLY A 155 -2.43 16.51 4.59
N ILE A 156 -2.21 17.74 5.05
CA ILE A 156 -2.75 18.22 6.33
C ILE A 156 -4.29 18.32 6.27
N TYR A 157 -4.85 18.81 5.17
CA TYR A 157 -6.28 18.95 4.95
C TYR A 157 -7.00 17.60 4.88
N VAL A 158 -6.36 16.57 4.33
CA VAL A 158 -6.95 15.23 4.19
C VAL A 158 -6.67 14.33 5.39
N GLY A 159 -5.52 14.47 6.06
CA GLY A 159 -5.17 13.61 7.19
C GLY A 159 -5.41 14.27 8.55
N VAL A 160 -4.60 15.28 8.90
CA VAL A 160 -4.53 15.82 10.27
C VAL A 160 -5.83 16.50 10.70
N ILE A 161 -6.38 17.38 9.86
CA ILE A 161 -7.59 18.15 10.18
C ILE A 161 -8.81 17.25 10.40
N PRO A 162 -9.19 16.37 9.46
CA PRO A 162 -10.38 15.53 9.62
C PRO A 162 -10.25 14.56 10.79
N VAL A 163 -9.07 13.95 11.02
CA VAL A 163 -8.86 13.12 12.22
C VAL A 163 -9.07 13.96 13.49
N ALA A 164 -8.54 15.17 13.57
CA ALA A 164 -8.77 16.07 14.70
C ALA A 164 -10.25 16.40 14.89
N LEU A 165 -10.98 16.69 13.79
CA LEU A 165 -12.42 16.95 13.80
C LEU A 165 -13.21 15.73 14.31
N GLY A 166 -12.83 14.53 13.90
CA GLY A 166 -13.38 13.28 14.43
C GLY A 166 -13.20 13.14 15.94
N MET A 167 -12.00 13.48 16.44
CA MET A 167 -11.72 13.44 17.87
C MET A 167 -12.52 14.45 18.70
N LEU A 168 -13.06 15.52 18.08
CA LEU A 168 -13.96 16.46 18.76
C LEU A 168 -15.28 15.82 19.22
N TRP A 169 -15.59 14.60 18.77
CA TRP A 169 -16.73 13.82 19.26
C TRP A 169 -16.50 13.24 20.66
N TYR A 170 -15.27 13.26 21.19
CA TYR A 170 -14.94 12.72 22.51
C TYR A 170 -15.85 13.21 23.66
N PRO A 171 -16.16 14.52 23.82
CA PRO A 171 -17.03 14.99 24.90
C PRO A 171 -18.46 14.50 24.77
N PHE A 172 -18.97 14.37 23.54
CA PHE A 172 -20.29 13.81 23.26
C PHE A 172 -20.32 12.31 23.59
N MET A 173 -19.32 11.55 23.15
CA MET A 173 -19.22 10.11 23.41
C MET A 173 -19.16 9.77 24.90
N ARG A 174 -18.60 10.66 25.74
CA ARG A 174 -18.62 10.50 27.20
C ARG A 174 -19.98 10.69 27.85
N ARG A 175 -20.95 11.27 27.13
CA ARG A 175 -22.28 11.61 27.66
C ARG A 175 -23.39 10.69 27.15
N VAL A 176 -23.13 9.91 26.10
CA VAL A 176 -24.11 8.98 25.55
C VAL A 176 -24.04 7.63 26.25
N ASP A 177 -25.15 6.90 26.21
CA ASP A 177 -25.20 5.53 26.69
C ASP A 177 -24.19 4.66 25.94
N GLN A 178 -23.56 3.73 26.64
CA GLN A 178 -22.58 2.82 26.04
C GLN A 178 -23.14 1.99 24.88
N LYS A 179 -24.46 1.73 24.81
CA LYS A 179 -25.07 1.05 23.65
C LYS A 179 -24.81 1.83 22.35
N TRP A 180 -24.80 3.15 22.41
CA TRP A 180 -24.50 4.03 21.28
C TRP A 180 -22.99 4.10 21.02
N VAL A 181 -22.16 4.10 22.06
CA VAL A 181 -20.70 3.97 21.91
C VAL A 181 -20.35 2.67 21.15
N ASN A 182 -21.00 1.56 21.51
CA ASN A 182 -20.82 0.27 20.84
C ASN A 182 -21.36 0.31 19.40
N ALA A 183 -22.49 0.97 19.15
CA ALA A 183 -23.01 1.19 17.80
C ALA A 183 -22.03 2.00 16.93
N PHE A 184 -21.42 3.08 17.47
CA PHE A 184 -20.41 3.85 16.75
C PHE A 184 -19.16 3.04 16.45
N LEU A 185 -18.67 2.24 17.41
CA LEU A 185 -17.55 1.32 17.17
C LEU A 185 -17.87 0.27 16.09
N ALA A 186 -19.09 -0.25 16.10
CA ALA A 186 -19.56 -1.21 15.11
C ALA A 186 -19.71 -0.57 13.72
N LEU A 187 -20.20 0.67 13.64
CA LEU A 187 -20.17 1.50 12.44
C LEU A 187 -18.74 1.62 11.89
N THR A 188 -17.78 2.00 12.75
CA THR A 188 -16.36 2.10 12.37
C THR A 188 -15.80 0.78 11.83
N ILE A 189 -16.13 -0.37 12.42
CA ILE A 189 -15.73 -1.68 11.86
C ILE A 189 -16.28 -1.85 10.44
N GLY A 190 -17.55 -1.51 10.20
CA GLY A 190 -18.14 -1.58 8.86
C GLY A 190 -17.41 -0.72 7.84
N LEU A 191 -17.06 0.52 8.21
CA LEU A 191 -16.26 1.42 7.37
C LEU A 191 -14.90 0.81 7.04
N LEU A 192 -14.18 0.32 8.06
CA LEU A 192 -12.84 -0.25 7.92
C LEU A 192 -12.83 -1.56 7.12
N VAL A 193 -13.88 -2.37 7.19
CA VAL A 193 -13.99 -3.60 6.38
C VAL A 193 -14.07 -3.27 4.89
N PHE A 194 -14.86 -2.26 4.51
CA PHE A 194 -14.90 -1.78 3.13
C PHE A 194 -13.51 -1.28 2.71
N LEU A 195 -12.90 -0.43 3.55
CA LEU A 195 -11.61 0.19 3.31
C LEU A 195 -10.48 -0.84 3.13
N PHE A 196 -10.49 -1.90 3.94
CA PHE A 196 -9.56 -3.01 3.82
C PHE A 196 -9.66 -3.69 2.45
N ILE A 197 -10.89 -3.94 1.97
CA ILE A 197 -11.12 -4.56 0.66
C ILE A 197 -10.62 -3.63 -0.44
N ASP A 198 -11.00 -2.36 -0.38
CA ASP A 198 -10.62 -1.34 -1.37
C ASP A 198 -9.10 -1.18 -1.46
N THR A 199 -8.42 -1.07 -0.32
CA THR A 199 -6.95 -0.96 -0.23
C THR A 199 -6.25 -2.18 -0.84
N ILE A 200 -6.77 -3.39 -0.61
CA ILE A 200 -6.21 -4.62 -1.21
C ILE A 200 -6.42 -4.63 -2.72
N LEU A 201 -7.60 -4.25 -3.20
CA LEU A 201 -7.90 -4.20 -4.62
C LEU A 201 -7.00 -3.19 -5.34
N GLU A 202 -6.83 -2.00 -4.79
CA GLU A 202 -5.94 -0.97 -5.31
C GLU A 202 -4.47 -1.43 -5.31
N ALA A 203 -4.02 -2.06 -4.21
CA ALA A 203 -2.67 -2.61 -4.15
C ALA A 203 -2.44 -3.69 -5.22
N VAL A 204 -3.43 -4.56 -5.46
CA VAL A 204 -3.38 -5.58 -6.50
C VAL A 204 -3.34 -4.95 -7.90
N GLU A 205 -4.16 -3.93 -8.15
CA GLU A 205 -4.19 -3.20 -9.42
C GLU A 205 -2.83 -2.55 -9.74
N ILE A 206 -2.27 -1.78 -8.81
CA ILE A 206 -0.95 -1.17 -8.99
C ILE A 206 0.15 -2.25 -9.11
N SER A 207 -0.01 -3.38 -8.41
CA SER A 207 0.97 -4.47 -8.47
C SER A 207 1.06 -5.14 -9.84
N ALA A 208 0.01 -5.02 -10.68
CA ALA A 208 0.03 -5.53 -12.05
C ALA A 208 0.98 -4.73 -12.96
N ALA A 209 1.27 -3.47 -12.62
CA ALA A 209 2.23 -2.62 -13.32
C ALA A 209 3.69 -2.83 -12.84
N LEU A 210 3.91 -3.67 -11.80
CA LEU A 210 5.27 -3.96 -11.35
C LEU A 210 5.97 -4.95 -12.28
N PRO A 211 7.29 -4.77 -12.50
CA PRO A 211 8.10 -5.82 -13.11
C PRO A 211 7.91 -7.16 -12.39
N GLY A 212 7.79 -8.24 -13.15
CA GLY A 212 7.45 -9.58 -12.66
C GLY A 212 8.39 -10.11 -11.58
N ILE A 213 9.64 -9.63 -11.56
CA ILE A 213 10.61 -9.94 -10.50
C ILE A 213 10.11 -9.58 -9.10
N TYR A 214 9.31 -8.53 -8.96
CA TYR A 214 8.80 -8.08 -7.66
C TYR A 214 7.68 -8.96 -7.13
N GLN A 215 7.12 -9.85 -7.96
CA GLN A 215 6.00 -10.71 -7.61
C GLN A 215 4.89 -9.91 -6.90
N GLY A 216 4.25 -9.01 -7.65
CA GLY A 216 3.31 -8.02 -7.11
C GLY A 216 2.25 -8.60 -6.15
N ILE A 217 1.57 -9.67 -6.54
CA ILE A 217 0.54 -10.31 -5.70
C ILE A 217 1.13 -10.86 -4.39
N PRO A 218 2.20 -11.69 -4.40
CA PRO A 218 2.90 -12.06 -3.17
C PRO A 218 3.33 -10.87 -2.31
N LEU A 219 3.83 -9.79 -2.91
CA LEU A 219 4.20 -8.58 -2.17
C LEU A 219 2.99 -8.00 -1.43
N VAL A 220 1.81 -7.98 -2.06
CA VAL A 220 0.56 -7.54 -1.41
C VAL A 220 0.20 -8.41 -0.21
N ILE A 221 0.15 -9.73 -0.43
CA ILE A 221 -0.27 -10.68 0.60
C ILE A 221 0.71 -10.67 1.78
N PHE A 222 2.01 -10.81 1.51
CA PHE A 222 3.01 -10.87 2.56
C PHE A 222 3.21 -9.51 3.25
N GLY A 223 3.10 -8.39 2.53
CA GLY A 223 3.11 -7.05 3.13
C GLY A 223 1.96 -6.88 4.13
N THR A 224 0.75 -7.28 3.73
CA THR A 224 -0.45 -7.26 4.58
C THR A 224 -0.28 -8.12 5.83
N LEU A 225 0.13 -9.38 5.66
CA LEU A 225 0.31 -10.32 6.77
C LEU A 225 1.45 -9.91 7.71
N LEU A 226 2.56 -9.38 7.16
CA LEU A 226 3.69 -8.92 7.93
C LEU A 226 3.30 -7.73 8.81
N SER A 227 2.64 -6.72 8.24
CA SER A 227 2.15 -5.56 8.98
C SER A 227 1.18 -5.97 10.09
N LEU A 228 0.19 -6.80 9.76
CA LEU A 228 -0.75 -7.36 10.74
C LEU A 228 -0.01 -8.09 11.87
N GLY A 229 0.92 -8.99 11.53
CA GLY A 229 1.67 -9.79 12.50
C GLY A 229 2.53 -8.94 13.43
N ILE A 230 3.24 -7.94 12.89
CA ILE A 230 4.06 -7.01 13.68
C ILE A 230 3.17 -6.21 14.65
N LEU A 231 2.08 -5.60 14.15
CA LEU A 231 1.20 -4.78 14.98
C LEU A 231 0.50 -5.60 16.06
N LEU A 232 0.06 -6.82 15.74
CA LEU A 232 -0.49 -7.75 16.73
C LEU A 232 0.55 -8.14 17.79
N ALA A 233 1.78 -8.47 17.39
CA ALA A 233 2.84 -8.83 18.34
C ALA A 233 3.21 -7.67 19.28
N VAL A 234 3.25 -6.44 18.77
CA VAL A 234 3.51 -5.24 19.59
C VAL A 234 2.33 -4.95 20.52
N SER A 235 1.08 -5.09 20.03
CA SER A 235 -0.13 -4.86 20.83
C SER A 235 -0.23 -5.78 22.05
N GLN A 236 0.17 -7.06 21.90
CA GLN A 236 0.13 -8.03 22.98
C GLN A 236 1.15 -7.73 24.09
N ARG A 237 2.32 -7.16 23.74
CA ARG A 237 3.41 -6.91 24.69
C ARG A 237 3.20 -5.68 25.58
N ARG A 238 2.51 -4.64 25.09
CA ARG A 238 2.39 -3.35 25.80
C ARG A 238 1.27 -3.27 26.85
N GLY A 239 0.44 -4.30 26.98
CA GLY A 239 -0.75 -4.24 27.84
C GLY A 239 -1.83 -3.31 27.28
N SER A 240 -3.06 -3.42 27.78
CA SER A 240 -4.24 -2.74 27.22
C SER A 240 -4.73 -1.57 28.07
N THR A 241 -3.87 -0.56 28.27
CA THR A 241 -4.40 0.74 28.73
C THR A 241 -5.21 1.39 27.60
N PRO A 242 -6.31 2.10 27.90
CA PRO A 242 -7.08 2.84 26.90
C PRO A 242 -6.22 3.73 25.99
N THR A 243 -5.24 4.42 26.56
CA THR A 243 -4.30 5.26 25.80
C THR A 243 -3.38 4.44 24.89
N ALA A 244 -2.90 3.28 25.33
CA ALA A 244 -2.11 2.38 24.48
C ALA A 244 -2.93 1.85 23.30
N VAL A 245 -4.19 1.46 23.55
CA VAL A 245 -5.12 1.02 22.50
C VAL A 245 -5.37 2.16 21.51
N ALA A 246 -5.65 3.37 21.97
CA ALA A 246 -5.82 4.55 21.11
C ALA A 246 -4.56 4.84 20.27
N THR A 247 -3.37 4.63 20.85
CA THR A 247 -2.09 4.82 20.15
C THR A 247 -1.89 3.79 19.05
N PHE A 248 -2.25 2.53 19.28
CA PHE A 248 -2.20 1.49 18.25
C PHE A 248 -3.20 1.75 17.13
N ILE A 249 -4.42 2.20 17.47
CA ILE A 249 -5.42 2.59 16.48
C ILE A 249 -4.89 3.76 15.63
N ALA A 250 -4.36 4.82 16.26
CA ALA A 250 -3.80 5.97 15.55
C ALA A 250 -2.57 5.62 14.68
N LEU A 251 -1.70 4.71 15.15
CA LEU A 251 -0.58 4.22 14.35
C LEU A 251 -1.06 3.43 13.12
N GLY A 252 -2.06 2.56 13.30
CA GLY A 252 -2.60 1.75 12.21
C GLY A 252 -3.27 2.61 11.14
N ILE A 253 -4.08 3.58 11.57
CA ILE A 253 -4.67 4.61 10.71
C ILE A 253 -3.58 5.43 10.01
N GLY A 254 -2.54 5.84 10.73
CA GLY A 254 -1.43 6.60 10.14
C GLY A 254 -0.74 5.87 8.99
N LEU A 255 -0.51 4.56 9.12
CA LEU A 255 0.07 3.77 8.02
C LEU A 255 -0.86 3.69 6.80
N HIS A 256 -2.18 3.65 7.01
CA HIS A 256 -3.15 3.69 5.93
C HIS A 256 -3.20 5.05 5.24
N ASN A 257 -3.28 6.13 6.02
CA ASN A 257 -3.28 7.52 5.54
C ASN A 257 -2.04 7.87 4.71
N PHE A 258 -0.91 7.19 4.95
CA PHE A 258 0.26 7.31 4.08
C PHE A 258 -0.02 6.85 2.64
N GLY A 259 -0.72 5.73 2.47
CA GLY A 259 -1.14 5.21 1.16
C GLY A 259 -2.10 6.16 0.44
N GLU A 260 -3.08 6.71 1.16
CA GLU A 260 -4.00 7.74 0.64
C GLU A 260 -3.26 8.98 0.15
N GLY A 261 -2.29 9.43 0.95
CA GLY A 261 -1.42 10.55 0.58
C GLY A 261 -0.68 10.26 -0.73
N LEU A 262 -0.11 9.07 -0.89
CA LEU A 262 0.57 8.66 -2.13
C LEU A 262 -0.38 8.74 -3.33
N ALA A 263 -1.60 8.21 -3.22
CA ALA A 263 -2.59 8.20 -4.28
C ALA A 263 -3.01 9.62 -4.69
N ILE A 264 -3.31 10.48 -3.70
CA ILE A 264 -3.63 11.90 -3.94
C ILE A 264 -2.45 12.61 -4.62
N GLY A 265 -1.24 12.41 -4.09
CA GLY A 265 -0.04 13.03 -4.63
C GLY A 265 0.21 12.65 -6.08
N ALA A 266 0.08 11.35 -6.38
CA ALA A 266 0.24 10.80 -7.72
C ALA A 266 -0.83 11.33 -8.68
N ALA A 267 -2.11 11.32 -8.29
CA ALA A 267 -3.22 11.80 -9.11
C ALA A 267 -3.05 13.26 -9.55
N PHE A 268 -2.62 14.15 -8.64
CA PHE A 268 -2.33 15.53 -9.02
C PHE A 268 -1.05 15.67 -9.86
N ALA A 269 -0.05 14.82 -9.64
CA ALA A 269 1.17 14.83 -10.42
C ALA A 269 1.00 14.32 -11.86
N THR A 270 0.02 13.45 -12.10
CA THR A 270 -0.35 12.93 -13.42
C THR A 270 -1.45 13.74 -14.10
N GLY A 271 -1.92 14.84 -13.50
CA GLY A 271 -2.94 15.70 -14.09
C GLY A 271 -4.37 15.19 -13.96
N ALA A 272 -4.59 14.08 -13.26
CA ALA A 272 -5.90 13.53 -12.96
C ALA A 272 -6.59 14.37 -11.85
N ALA A 273 -6.81 15.67 -12.10
CA ALA A 273 -7.31 16.62 -11.11
C ALA A 273 -8.72 16.28 -10.59
N ALA A 274 -9.56 15.68 -11.44
CA ALA A 274 -10.88 15.18 -11.03
C ALA A 274 -10.72 14.04 -10.02
N LEU A 275 -9.90 13.03 -10.34
CA LEU A 275 -9.55 11.92 -9.44
C LEU A 275 -8.87 12.42 -8.16
N GLY A 276 -7.95 13.37 -8.25
CA GLY A 276 -7.29 13.95 -7.08
C GLY A 276 -8.26 14.67 -6.14
N SER A 277 -9.10 15.56 -6.68
CA SER A 277 -10.10 16.32 -5.90
C SER A 277 -11.10 15.41 -5.20
N PHE A 278 -11.42 14.33 -5.89
CA PHE A 278 -12.30 13.31 -5.40
C PHE A 278 -11.74 12.49 -4.26
N LEU A 279 -10.51 11.98 -4.42
CA LEU A 279 -9.80 11.24 -3.38
C LEU A 279 -9.72 12.12 -2.12
N VAL A 280 -9.41 13.41 -2.28
CA VAL A 280 -9.40 14.40 -1.20
C VAL A 280 -10.75 14.45 -0.45
N ILE A 281 -11.88 14.56 -1.15
CA ILE A 281 -13.21 14.63 -0.51
C ILE A 281 -13.56 13.31 0.18
N GLY A 282 -13.44 12.19 -0.54
CA GLY A 282 -13.76 10.86 -0.01
C GLY A 282 -12.94 10.53 1.23
N PHE A 283 -11.64 10.81 1.16
CA PHE A 283 -10.72 10.52 2.26
C PHE A 283 -10.88 11.48 3.44
N THR A 284 -11.18 12.76 3.18
CA THR A 284 -11.51 13.68 4.28
C THR A 284 -12.71 13.19 5.08
N LEU A 285 -13.76 12.69 4.41
CA LEU A 285 -14.96 12.18 5.08
C LEU A 285 -14.68 10.92 5.91
N HIS A 286 -13.93 9.95 5.40
CA HIS A 286 -13.59 8.77 6.21
C HIS A 286 -12.68 9.15 7.39
N ASN A 287 -11.77 10.12 7.24
CA ASN A 287 -10.75 10.43 8.25
C ASN A 287 -11.40 11.07 9.49
N ILE A 288 -12.54 11.75 9.29
CA ILE A 288 -13.39 12.21 10.40
C ILE A 288 -13.93 11.02 11.21
N THR A 289 -14.38 9.96 10.56
CA THR A 289 -14.92 8.79 11.26
C THR A 289 -13.82 8.00 12.00
N GLU A 290 -12.60 8.01 11.50
CA GLU A 290 -11.44 7.37 12.13
C GLU A 290 -11.02 8.06 13.43
N GLY A 291 -11.09 9.40 13.46
CA GLY A 291 -10.88 10.19 14.68
C GLY A 291 -11.83 9.78 15.82
N VAL A 292 -13.08 9.41 15.49
CA VAL A 292 -14.05 8.86 16.46
C VAL A 292 -13.57 7.51 17.01
N GLY A 293 -13.04 6.64 16.15
CA GLY A 293 -12.46 5.34 16.53
C GLY A 293 -11.28 5.47 17.49
N ILE A 294 -10.40 6.46 17.27
CA ILE A 294 -9.25 6.74 18.15
C ILE A 294 -9.71 7.14 19.56
N VAL A 295 -10.75 7.97 19.68
CA VAL A 295 -11.20 8.48 21.00
C VAL A 295 -12.16 7.55 21.73
N ALA A 296 -12.76 6.57 21.05
CA ALA A 296 -13.66 5.61 21.64
C ALA A 296 -13.09 4.88 22.89
N PRO A 297 -11.87 4.29 22.86
CA PRO A 297 -11.28 3.70 24.07
C PRO A 297 -10.99 4.74 25.16
N LEU A 298 -10.69 5.99 24.78
CA LEU A 298 -10.34 7.07 25.71
C LEU A 298 -11.53 7.56 26.55
N THR A 299 -12.76 7.22 26.20
CA THR A 299 -13.98 7.63 26.93
C THR A 299 -13.98 7.20 28.41
N LYS A 300 -13.23 6.16 28.74
CA LYS A 300 -13.07 5.60 30.10
C LYS A 300 -12.00 6.34 30.94
N GLU A 301 -11.24 7.25 30.34
CA GLU A 301 -10.19 8.04 30.99
C GLU A 301 -10.37 9.55 30.74
N LYS A 302 -9.57 10.37 31.42
CA LYS A 302 -9.46 11.82 31.17
C LYS A 302 -8.05 12.15 30.67
N PRO A 303 -7.72 11.83 29.40
CA PRO A 303 -6.43 12.16 28.83
C PRO A 303 -6.22 13.67 28.74
N ARG A 304 -4.96 14.10 28.74
CA ARG A 304 -4.58 15.51 28.57
C ARG A 304 -4.83 15.93 27.12
N PHE A 305 -5.06 17.22 26.89
CA PHE A 305 -5.26 17.76 25.53
C PHE A 305 -4.12 17.38 24.56
N ILE A 306 -2.87 17.38 25.05
CA ILE A 306 -1.70 16.99 24.25
C ILE A 306 -1.78 15.56 23.71
N THR A 307 -2.48 14.65 24.41
CA THR A 307 -2.68 13.28 23.92
C THR A 307 -3.49 13.29 22.63
N PHE A 308 -4.54 14.10 22.53
CA PHE A 308 -5.32 14.23 21.30
C PHE A 308 -4.48 14.82 20.16
N VAL A 309 -3.67 15.85 20.43
CA VAL A 309 -2.77 16.43 19.42
C VAL A 309 -1.79 15.39 18.90
N LEU A 310 -1.12 14.64 19.79
CA LEU A 310 -0.16 13.61 19.40
C LEU A 310 -0.81 12.46 18.63
N LEU A 311 -2.00 12.02 19.03
CA LEU A 311 -2.74 11.00 18.29
C LEU A 311 -3.20 11.51 16.92
N SER A 312 -3.62 12.76 16.80
CA SER A 312 -3.97 13.39 15.51
C SER A 312 -2.79 13.44 14.57
N LEU A 313 -1.62 13.84 15.09
CA LEU A 313 -0.41 13.93 14.29
C LEU A 313 0.08 12.54 13.89
N LEU A 314 0.02 11.56 14.80
CA LEU A 314 0.40 10.18 14.51
C LEU A 314 -0.47 9.56 13.40
N ALA A 315 -1.77 9.82 13.42
CA ALA A 315 -2.72 9.32 12.43
C ALA A 315 -2.72 10.14 11.12
N GLY A 316 -2.61 11.47 11.19
CA GLY A 316 -2.82 12.34 10.02
C GLY A 316 -1.55 12.77 9.29
N THR A 317 -0.41 12.94 9.98
CA THR A 317 0.84 13.42 9.36
C THR A 317 1.36 12.48 8.27
N PRO A 318 1.22 11.14 8.37
CA PRO A 318 1.63 10.26 7.29
C PRO A 318 0.96 10.55 5.94
N ALA A 319 -0.28 11.07 5.89
CA ALA A 319 -0.90 11.52 4.64
C ALA A 319 -0.11 12.65 3.97
N MET A 320 0.42 13.61 4.74
CA MET A 320 1.30 14.66 4.25
C MET A 320 2.61 14.11 3.66
N LEU A 321 3.18 13.09 4.29
CA LEU A 321 4.37 12.43 3.75
C LEU A 321 4.04 11.68 2.45
N GLY A 322 2.88 11.01 2.43
CA GLY A 322 2.35 10.35 1.25
C GLY A 322 2.16 11.33 0.08
N THR A 323 1.51 12.48 0.30
CA THR A 323 1.26 13.46 -0.78
C THR A 323 2.55 13.99 -1.38
N TRP A 324 3.58 14.26 -0.57
CA TRP A 324 4.90 14.65 -1.09
C TRP A 324 5.54 13.53 -1.92
N ILE A 325 5.58 12.31 -1.40
CA ILE A 325 6.22 11.20 -2.10
C ILE A 325 5.46 10.87 -3.39
N GLY A 326 4.12 10.83 -3.35
CA GLY A 326 3.28 10.61 -4.53
C GLY A 326 3.41 11.73 -5.56
N GLY A 327 3.54 12.98 -5.11
CA GLY A 327 3.67 14.13 -5.99
C GLY A 327 5.02 14.21 -6.72
N PHE A 328 6.11 13.97 -6.01
CA PHE A 328 7.46 14.22 -6.53
C PHE A 328 8.20 12.94 -6.94
N ALA A 329 8.01 11.85 -6.21
CA ALA A 329 8.86 10.66 -6.29
C ALA A 329 8.02 9.37 -6.32
N PHE A 330 6.89 9.38 -7.03
CA PHE A 330 6.03 8.20 -7.12
C PHE A 330 6.83 7.01 -7.65
N ASN A 331 6.74 5.91 -6.91
CA ASN A 331 7.35 4.64 -7.24
C ASN A 331 6.29 3.56 -7.02
N PRO A 332 5.86 2.84 -8.09
CA PRO A 332 4.83 1.81 -7.97
C PRO A 332 5.14 0.74 -6.92
N PHE A 333 6.42 0.36 -6.76
CA PHE A 333 6.81 -0.64 -5.76
C PHE A 333 6.56 -0.13 -4.34
N LEU A 334 6.91 1.13 -4.07
CA LEU A 334 6.63 1.75 -2.77
C LEU A 334 5.12 1.88 -2.55
N ALA A 335 4.35 2.28 -3.57
CA ALA A 335 2.90 2.36 -3.47
C ALA A 335 2.29 1.00 -3.08
N VAL A 336 2.63 -0.07 -3.79
CA VAL A 336 2.16 -1.43 -3.48
C VAL A 336 2.59 -1.84 -2.07
N LEU A 337 3.86 -1.65 -1.71
CA LEU A 337 4.37 -2.01 -0.39
C LEU A 337 3.59 -1.29 0.72
N PHE A 338 3.42 0.03 0.64
CA PHE A 338 2.77 0.82 1.68
C PHE A 338 1.26 0.60 1.74
N LEU A 339 0.56 0.45 0.61
CA LEU A 339 -0.86 0.06 0.60
C LEU A 339 -1.05 -1.30 1.26
N SER A 340 -0.16 -2.25 0.99
CA SER A 340 -0.20 -3.58 1.60
C SER A 340 0.05 -3.53 3.11
N LEU A 341 1.04 -2.76 3.55
CA LEU A 341 1.29 -2.51 4.97
C LEU A 341 0.08 -1.82 5.63
N GLY A 342 -0.54 -0.86 4.95
CA GLY A 342 -1.76 -0.17 5.36
C GLY A 342 -2.95 -1.11 5.51
N ALA A 343 -3.19 -2.00 4.55
CA ALA A 343 -4.24 -3.03 4.63
C ALA A 343 -4.06 -3.94 5.85
N GLY A 344 -2.82 -4.37 6.13
CA GLY A 344 -2.50 -5.13 7.34
C GLY A 344 -2.76 -4.35 8.64
N ALA A 345 -2.52 -3.05 8.61
CA ALA A 345 -2.79 -2.15 9.72
C ALA A 345 -4.29 -1.93 9.95
N ILE A 346 -5.08 -1.71 8.90
CA ILE A 346 -6.55 -1.63 8.97
C ILE A 346 -7.11 -2.91 9.60
N LEU A 347 -6.67 -4.08 9.12
CA LEU A 347 -7.12 -5.37 9.62
C LEU A 347 -6.79 -5.55 11.12
N GLN A 348 -5.64 -5.03 11.56
CA GLN A 348 -5.28 -4.99 12.97
C GLN A 348 -6.20 -4.08 13.79
N VAL A 349 -6.59 -2.91 13.26
CA VAL A 349 -7.53 -2.00 13.93
C VAL A 349 -8.92 -2.64 14.04
N ILE A 350 -9.43 -3.26 12.96
CA ILE A 350 -10.69 -4.03 12.98
C ILE A 350 -10.67 -5.06 14.10
N TRP A 351 -9.56 -5.78 14.23
CA TRP A 351 -9.38 -6.78 15.27
C TRP A 351 -9.40 -6.20 16.70
N GLU A 352 -8.73 -5.07 16.95
CA GLU A 352 -8.74 -4.44 18.28
C GLU A 352 -10.09 -3.81 18.63
N VAL A 353 -10.75 -3.14 17.68
CA VAL A 353 -12.09 -2.58 17.90
C VAL A 353 -13.11 -3.71 18.12
N GLY A 354 -13.01 -4.79 17.35
CA GLY A 354 -13.82 -6.00 17.54
C GLY A 354 -13.61 -6.61 18.93
N LYS A 355 -12.37 -6.72 19.41
CA LYS A 355 -12.08 -7.15 20.78
C LYS A 355 -12.69 -6.23 21.83
N LEU A 356 -12.66 -4.91 21.63
CA LEU A 356 -13.28 -3.96 22.56
C LEU A 356 -14.79 -4.20 22.68
N LEU A 357 -15.48 -4.38 21.54
CA LEU A 357 -16.90 -4.72 21.51
C LEU A 357 -17.21 -6.02 22.24
N VAL A 358 -16.44 -7.08 21.96
CA VAL A 358 -16.61 -8.39 22.60
C VAL A 358 -16.38 -8.31 24.11
N LYS A 359 -15.31 -7.62 24.55
CA LYS A 359 -15.01 -7.43 25.98
C LYS A 359 -16.10 -6.64 26.70
N ASP A 360 -16.63 -5.59 26.09
CA ASP A 360 -17.68 -4.77 26.70
C ASP A 360 -19.01 -5.53 26.76
N ALA A 361 -19.34 -6.36 25.78
CA ALA A 361 -20.51 -7.24 25.82
C ALA A 361 -20.39 -8.31 26.93
N GLN A 362 -19.23 -8.97 27.05
CA GLN A 362 -18.96 -9.95 28.12
C GLN A 362 -19.10 -9.35 29.52
N ARG A 363 -18.60 -8.12 29.73
CA ARG A 363 -18.75 -7.40 31.01
C ARG A 363 -20.21 -7.15 31.40
N ARG A 364 -21.11 -7.15 30.42
CA ARG A 364 -22.54 -6.87 30.60
C ARG A 364 -23.41 -8.11 30.55
N GLN A 365 -22.82 -9.29 30.35
CA GLN A 365 -23.57 -10.52 30.07
C GLN A 365 -24.50 -10.40 28.86
N GLU A 366 -24.13 -9.54 27.89
CA GLU A 366 -24.85 -9.33 26.64
C GLU A 366 -24.14 -10.04 25.48
N THR A 367 -24.83 -10.26 24.37
CA THR A 367 -24.23 -10.76 23.13
C THR A 367 -23.49 -9.63 22.41
N ALA A 368 -22.26 -9.90 21.95
CA ALA A 368 -21.46 -8.93 21.19
C ALA A 368 -22.13 -8.52 19.86
N VAL A 369 -22.91 -9.43 19.28
CA VAL A 369 -23.72 -9.20 18.09
C VAL A 369 -25.15 -8.86 18.52
N SER A 370 -25.42 -7.58 18.71
CA SER A 370 -26.79 -7.06 18.86
C SER A 370 -27.31 -6.59 17.50
N TRP A 371 -28.63 -6.51 17.33
CA TRP A 371 -29.23 -5.94 16.10
C TRP A 371 -28.76 -4.51 15.84
N LEU A 372 -28.52 -3.72 16.89
CA LEU A 372 -27.99 -2.37 16.78
C LEU A 372 -26.55 -2.37 16.23
N ASN A 373 -25.68 -3.24 16.75
CA ASN A 373 -24.30 -3.34 16.27
C ASN A 373 -24.24 -3.86 14.83
N PHE A 374 -25.10 -4.84 14.49
CA PHE A 374 -25.19 -5.36 13.12
C PHE A 374 -25.66 -4.27 12.15
N ALA A 375 -26.76 -3.57 12.48
CA ALA A 375 -27.25 -2.45 11.68
C ALA A 375 -26.19 -1.36 11.52
N ALA A 376 -25.40 -1.09 12.56
CA ALA A 376 -24.30 -0.14 12.48
C ALA A 376 -23.17 -0.62 11.56
N ILE A 377 -22.72 -1.87 11.63
CA ILE A 377 -21.72 -2.43 10.70
C ILE A 377 -22.22 -2.32 9.26
N THR A 378 -23.46 -2.75 9.01
CA THR A 378 -24.06 -2.67 7.67
C THR A 378 -24.18 -1.22 7.19
N ALA A 379 -24.59 -0.31 8.06
CA ALA A 379 -24.63 1.12 7.75
C ALA A 379 -23.24 1.67 7.42
N GLY A 380 -22.19 1.22 8.10
CA GLY A 380 -20.81 1.62 7.79
C GLY A 380 -20.42 1.19 6.38
N ILE A 381 -20.59 -0.11 6.08
CA ILE A 381 -20.31 -0.62 4.72
C ILE A 381 -21.13 0.12 3.67
N LEU A 382 -22.42 0.37 3.94
CA LEU A 382 -23.31 1.06 3.01
C LEU A 382 -22.89 2.52 2.81
N VAL A 383 -22.52 3.23 3.88
CA VAL A 383 -22.01 4.60 3.79
C VAL A 383 -20.76 4.64 2.92
N MET A 384 -19.79 3.76 3.14
CA MET A 384 -18.58 3.70 2.30
C MET A 384 -18.86 3.29 0.87
N TYR A 385 -19.76 2.33 0.65
CA TYR A 385 -20.15 1.92 -0.69
C TYR A 385 -20.84 3.07 -1.45
N LEU A 386 -21.76 3.78 -0.78
CA LEU A 386 -22.46 4.91 -1.37
C LEU A 386 -21.54 6.11 -1.58
N THR A 387 -20.63 6.41 -0.65
CA THR A 387 -19.63 7.44 -0.86
C THR A 387 -18.76 7.05 -2.04
N ALA A 388 -18.18 5.84 -2.07
CA ALA A 388 -17.38 5.33 -3.18
C ALA A 388 -18.13 5.30 -4.52
N PHE A 389 -19.45 5.08 -4.51
CA PHE A 389 -20.30 5.12 -5.70
C PHE A 389 -20.55 6.54 -6.21
N LEU A 390 -20.95 7.47 -5.32
CA LEU A 390 -21.12 8.91 -5.64
C LEU A 390 -19.81 9.59 -6.01
N VAL A 391 -18.73 8.93 -5.65
CA VAL A 391 -17.38 9.23 -5.99
C VAL A 391 -17.20 8.63 -7.40
N LYS A 392 -17.17 7.32 -7.66
CA LYS A 392 -16.86 6.78 -9.02
C LYS A 392 -17.71 7.25 -10.23
N PHE A 393 -18.78 8.04 -10.05
CA PHE A 393 -19.58 8.72 -11.08
C PHE A 393 -19.72 10.21 -10.78
#